data_AF-C8PLU4-F1
#
_entry.id   AF-C8PLU4-F1
#
_cell.length_a   1.000
_cell.length_b   1.000
_cell.length_c   1.000
_cell.angle_alpha   90.00
_cell.angle_beta   90.00
_cell.angle_gamma   90.00
#
_symmetry.space_group_name_H-M   'P 1'
#
loop_
_entity.id
_entity.type
_entity.pdbx_description
1 polymer ?
#
loop_
_entity_poly.entity_id
_entity_poly.type
_entity_poly.pdbx_seq_one_letter_code
_entity_poly.pdbx_strand_id
1 'polypeptide(L)'
;TEITFTATANPGYRVDTWAITGGAIQAGGQQGDATAKVKVTANTTVNVTFKPIVYTPVAYANLNTYLDAQPESGGIYYIEITDLMAIHVKGDYNSASPLGQILRSNKRKKVALKFGTMAHVTNMSYCFNGCTSLVQVSDIPNSVTDMYSCFRGCTKLDASAEYPK
;
A
#
# COMPACT_ATOMS: atom_id res chain seq x y z
N THR A 1 20.28 -23.45 -5.84
CA THR A 1 20.34 -22.57 -4.65
C THR A 1 19.18 -21.61 -4.67
N GLU A 2 18.61 -21.25 -3.52
CA GLU A 2 17.60 -20.17 -3.44
C GLU A 2 18.28 -18.87 -3.05
N ILE A 3 18.03 -17.80 -3.81
CA ILE A 3 18.58 -16.46 -3.59
C ILE A 3 17.42 -15.48 -3.57
N THR A 4 17.42 -14.53 -2.63
CA THR A 4 16.48 -13.41 -2.60
C THR A 4 17.17 -12.18 -3.16
N PHE A 5 16.61 -11.63 -4.24
CA PHE A 5 17.02 -10.34 -4.80
C PHE A 5 16.13 -9.24 -4.23
N THR A 6 16.72 -8.09 -3.94
CA THR A 6 16.02 -6.90 -3.45
C THR A 6 16.30 -5.73 -4.39
N ALA A 7 15.25 -5.05 -4.82
CA ALA A 7 15.32 -3.84 -5.62
C ALA A 7 14.79 -2.65 -4.80
N THR A 8 15.63 -1.66 -4.60
CA THR A 8 15.26 -0.42 -3.89
C THR A 8 15.06 0.70 -4.90
N ALA A 9 13.83 1.19 -5.01
CA ALA A 9 13.52 2.33 -5.87
C ALA A 9 13.91 3.65 -5.19
N ASN A 10 14.35 4.64 -5.97
CA ASN A 10 14.50 6.00 -5.47
C ASN A 10 13.13 6.60 -5.09
N PRO A 11 13.09 7.60 -4.20
CA PRO A 11 11.85 8.33 -3.89
C PRO A 11 11.13 8.80 -5.16
N GLY A 12 9.81 8.59 -5.21
CA GLY A 12 8.98 8.90 -6.38
C GLY A 12 8.97 7.83 -7.47
N TYR A 13 9.74 6.75 -7.33
CA TYR A 13 9.74 5.60 -8.24
C TYR A 13 9.31 4.33 -7.52
N ARG A 14 8.88 3.34 -8.31
CA ARG A 14 8.55 1.98 -7.86
C ARG A 14 9.15 0.95 -8.78
N VAL A 15 9.34 -0.27 -8.26
CA VAL A 15 9.63 -1.44 -9.09
C VAL A 15 8.48 -1.63 -10.08
N ASP A 16 8.83 -1.72 -11.35
CA ASP A 16 7.86 -1.91 -12.43
C ASP A 16 7.75 -3.40 -12.77
N THR A 17 8.76 -3.99 -13.38
CA THR A 17 8.74 -5.42 -13.73
C THR A 17 10.01 -6.13 -13.31
N TRP A 18 9.85 -7.42 -13.02
CA TRP A 18 10.94 -8.38 -12.89
C TRP A 18 10.95 -9.29 -14.11
N ALA A 19 12.11 -9.50 -14.71
CA ALA A 19 12.32 -10.47 -15.78
C ALA A 19 13.49 -11.37 -15.37
N ILE A 20 13.19 -12.64 -15.11
CA ILE A 20 14.16 -13.64 -14.64
C ILE A 20 14.23 -14.78 -15.66
N THR A 21 15.44 -15.09 -16.12
CA THR A 21 15.73 -16.23 -17.02
C THR A 21 16.75 -17.15 -16.36
N GLY A 22 16.67 -18.47 -16.64
CA GLY A 22 17.61 -19.46 -16.07
C GLY A 22 17.35 -19.90 -14.62
N GLY A 23 16.31 -19.35 -13.99
CA GLY A 23 15.82 -19.73 -12.66
C GLY A 23 14.31 -19.62 -12.56
N ALA A 24 13.75 -20.04 -11.43
CA ALA A 24 12.30 -20.02 -11.16
C ALA A 24 11.96 -19.18 -9.93
N ILE A 25 11.04 -18.22 -10.08
CA ILE A 25 10.51 -17.42 -8.97
C ILE A 25 9.77 -18.35 -8.00
N GLN A 26 10.15 -18.31 -6.73
CA GLN A 26 9.53 -19.04 -5.63
C GLN A 26 8.55 -18.15 -4.85
N ALA A 27 8.89 -16.86 -4.69
CA ALA A 27 8.06 -15.88 -4.00
C ALA A 27 8.41 -14.46 -4.45
N GLY A 28 7.44 -13.55 -4.42
CA GLY A 28 7.60 -12.18 -4.88
C GLY A 28 7.76 -12.09 -6.40
N GLY A 29 8.57 -11.15 -6.88
CA GLY A 29 8.86 -10.98 -8.30
C GLY A 29 7.65 -10.57 -9.14
N GLN A 30 6.57 -10.10 -8.53
CA GLN A 30 5.45 -9.48 -9.23
C GLN A 30 5.72 -7.98 -9.45
N GLN A 31 4.91 -7.35 -10.30
CA GLN A 31 4.95 -5.89 -10.45
C GLN A 31 4.79 -5.21 -9.09
N GLY A 32 5.68 -4.27 -8.76
CA GLY A 32 5.67 -3.56 -7.48
C GLY A 32 6.23 -4.34 -6.29
N ASP A 33 6.62 -5.61 -6.42
CA ASP A 33 7.32 -6.32 -5.35
C ASP A 33 8.76 -5.82 -5.25
N ALA A 34 9.18 -5.43 -4.05
CA ALA A 34 10.57 -5.02 -3.77
C ALA A 34 11.55 -6.21 -3.79
N THR A 35 11.04 -7.44 -3.72
CA THR A 35 11.87 -8.65 -3.64
C THR A 35 11.40 -9.73 -4.60
N ALA A 36 12.35 -10.51 -5.10
CA ALA A 36 12.10 -11.76 -5.82
C ALA A 36 12.98 -12.87 -5.24
N LYS A 37 12.36 -13.91 -4.67
CA LYS A 37 13.06 -15.13 -4.26
C LYS A 37 13.11 -16.08 -5.44
N VAL A 38 14.31 -16.46 -5.86
CA VAL A 38 14.55 -17.25 -7.08
C VAL A 38 15.33 -18.50 -6.76
N LYS A 39 14.85 -19.64 -7.25
CA LYS A 39 15.61 -20.89 -7.29
C LYS A 39 16.45 -20.93 -8.55
N VAL A 40 17.76 -20.81 -8.37
CA VAL A 40 18.77 -20.85 -9.45
C VAL A 40 19.03 -22.30 -9.83
N THR A 41 18.81 -22.63 -11.11
CA THR A 41 18.98 -23.98 -11.70
C THR A 41 19.96 -23.99 -12.88
N ALA A 42 20.27 -22.83 -13.45
CA ALA A 42 21.27 -22.61 -14.50
C ALA A 42 21.81 -21.17 -14.40
N ASN A 43 22.66 -20.76 -15.34
CA ASN A 43 23.07 -19.36 -15.48
C ASN A 43 21.83 -18.45 -15.50
N THR A 44 21.73 -17.56 -14.51
CA THR A 44 20.52 -16.79 -14.24
C THR A 44 20.77 -15.31 -14.48
N THR A 45 19.88 -14.67 -15.24
CA THR A 45 19.86 -13.21 -15.41
C THR A 45 18.63 -12.65 -14.71
N VAL A 46 18.82 -11.59 -13.93
CA VAL A 46 17.76 -10.88 -13.22
C VAL A 46 17.73 -9.44 -13.72
N ASN A 47 16.67 -9.09 -14.44
CA ASN A 47 16.41 -7.73 -14.88
C ASN A 47 15.27 -7.15 -14.06
N VAL A 48 15.45 -5.91 -13.58
CA VAL A 48 14.43 -5.13 -12.89
C VAL A 48 14.31 -3.77 -13.55
N THR A 49 13.08 -3.33 -13.79
CA THR A 49 12.79 -1.98 -14.28
C THR A 49 12.09 -1.17 -13.20
N PHE A 50 12.18 0.15 -13.31
CA PHE A 50 11.53 1.09 -12.39
C PHE A 50 10.72 2.10 -13.19
N LYS A 51 9.63 2.58 -12.61
CA LYS A 51 8.82 3.65 -13.19
C LYS A 51 8.36 4.65 -12.14
N PRO A 52 8.00 5.88 -12.53
CA PRO A 52 7.44 6.86 -11.60
C PRO A 52 6.17 6.34 -10.91
N ILE A 53 6.00 6.70 -9.64
CA ILE A 53 4.74 6.50 -8.94
C ILE A 53 3.74 7.55 -9.44
N VAL A 54 2.64 7.07 -10.01
CA VAL A 54 1.47 7.90 -10.34
C VAL A 54 0.32 7.42 -9.47
N TYR A 55 -0.21 8.33 -8.64
CA TYR A 55 -1.42 8.12 -7.87
C TYR A 55 -2.65 8.44 -8.72
N THR A 56 -3.66 7.59 -8.63
CA THR A 56 -4.97 7.85 -9.25
C THR A 56 -5.89 8.51 -8.22
N PRO A 57 -6.40 9.73 -8.49
CA PRO A 57 -7.40 10.35 -7.62
C PRO A 57 -8.70 9.55 -7.62
N VAL A 58 -9.21 9.22 -6.42
CA VAL A 58 -10.46 8.51 -6.23
C VAL A 58 -11.21 9.18 -5.08
N ALA A 59 -12.43 9.66 -5.35
CA ALA A 59 -13.31 10.18 -4.32
C ALA A 59 -13.71 9.07 -3.32
N TYR A 60 -13.80 9.40 -2.03
CA TYR A 60 -14.15 8.44 -0.98
C TYR A 60 -15.41 7.63 -1.30
N ALA A 61 -16.45 8.29 -1.80
CA ALA A 61 -17.72 7.64 -2.17
C ALA A 61 -17.56 6.54 -3.23
N ASN A 62 -16.51 6.62 -4.06
CA ASN A 62 -16.26 5.69 -5.16
C ASN A 62 -15.18 4.65 -4.83
N LEU A 63 -14.50 4.75 -3.68
CA LEU A 63 -13.35 3.91 -3.36
C LEU A 63 -13.69 2.42 -3.38
N ASN A 64 -14.85 2.04 -2.82
CA ASN A 64 -15.26 0.64 -2.79
C ASN A 64 -15.45 0.08 -4.21
N THR A 65 -16.24 0.77 -5.03
CA THR A 65 -16.49 0.39 -6.43
C THR A 65 -15.21 0.39 -7.27
N TYR A 66 -14.33 1.38 -7.07
CA TYR A 66 -13.04 1.44 -7.74
C TYR A 66 -12.21 0.20 -7.43
N LEU A 67 -12.08 -0.15 -6.16
CA LEU A 67 -11.32 -1.31 -5.74
C LEU A 67 -11.95 -2.59 -6.29
N ASP A 68 -13.27 -2.77 -6.17
CA ASP A 68 -13.98 -3.97 -6.65
C ASP A 68 -13.79 -4.23 -8.14
N ALA A 69 -13.66 -3.17 -8.95
CA ALA A 69 -13.36 -3.27 -10.38
C ALA A 69 -11.90 -3.64 -10.70
N GLN A 70 -10.97 -3.51 -9.75
CA GLN A 70 -9.56 -3.86 -9.98
C GLN A 70 -9.34 -5.37 -9.85
N PRO A 71 -8.51 -5.98 -10.74
CA PRO A 71 -8.17 -7.39 -10.63
C PRO A 71 -7.44 -7.68 -9.31
N GLU A 72 -7.39 -8.93 -8.86
CA GLU A 72 -6.47 -9.34 -7.78
C GLU A 72 -5.07 -9.54 -8.35
N SER A 73 -4.51 -8.50 -8.96
CA SER A 73 -3.12 -8.51 -9.42
C SER A 73 -2.20 -8.37 -8.20
N GLY A 74 -1.08 -9.10 -8.15
CA GLY A 74 -0.12 -8.98 -7.05
C GLY A 74 0.52 -7.58 -6.89
N GLY A 75 0.18 -6.64 -7.78
CA GLY A 75 0.66 -5.27 -7.79
C GLY A 75 -0.02 -4.34 -6.78
N ILE A 76 0.59 -3.16 -6.63
CA ILE A 76 0.16 -2.12 -5.70
C ILE A 76 -0.75 -1.13 -6.44
N TYR A 77 -1.92 -0.86 -5.85
CA TYR A 77 -2.84 0.19 -6.27
C TYR A 77 -2.46 1.50 -5.57
N TYR A 78 -2.00 2.49 -6.34
CA TYR A 78 -1.61 3.81 -5.84
C TYR A 78 -2.81 4.75 -5.96
N ILE A 79 -3.43 5.06 -4.83
CA ILE A 79 -4.69 5.80 -4.75
C ILE A 79 -4.46 7.09 -3.97
N GLU A 80 -4.80 8.22 -4.59
CA GLU A 80 -4.98 9.48 -3.88
C GLU A 80 -6.46 9.60 -3.51
N ILE A 81 -6.77 9.51 -2.21
CA ILE A 81 -8.15 9.53 -1.73
C ILE A 81 -8.62 10.97 -1.53
N THR A 82 -9.68 11.37 -2.23
CA THR A 82 -10.25 12.73 -2.18
C THR A 82 -11.61 12.72 -1.49
N ASP A 83 -12.12 13.92 -1.19
CA ASP A 83 -13.46 14.14 -0.62
C ASP A 83 -13.68 13.42 0.72
N LEU A 84 -12.62 13.33 1.52
CA LEU A 84 -12.69 12.81 2.88
C LEU A 84 -13.26 13.85 3.85
N MET A 85 -14.05 13.37 4.79
CA MET A 85 -14.51 14.12 5.96
C MET A 85 -13.93 13.46 7.22
N ALA A 86 -13.87 14.22 8.32
CA ALA A 86 -13.38 13.72 9.61
C ALA A 86 -14.04 12.40 10.04
N ILE A 87 -15.33 12.22 9.77
CA ILE A 87 -16.07 11.00 10.11
C ILE A 87 -15.57 9.75 9.35
N HIS A 88 -14.91 9.91 8.20
CA HIS A 88 -14.44 8.79 7.38
C HIS A 88 -13.15 8.17 7.91
N VAL A 89 -12.40 8.91 8.73
CA VAL A 89 -11.02 8.57 9.12
C VAL A 89 -10.86 8.28 10.61
N LYS A 90 -11.92 8.45 11.40
CA LYS A 90 -11.94 8.10 12.82
C LYS A 90 -12.64 6.75 13.04
N GLY A 91 -11.97 5.83 13.71
CA GLY A 91 -12.54 4.59 14.23
C GLY A 91 -12.77 4.65 15.75
N ASP A 92 -12.96 3.47 16.33
CA ASP A 92 -13.04 3.24 17.77
C ASP A 92 -12.48 1.85 18.15
N TYR A 93 -12.58 1.49 19.43
CA TYR A 93 -12.07 0.22 19.95
C TYR A 93 -12.68 -1.02 19.28
N ASN A 94 -13.92 -0.92 18.81
CA ASN A 94 -14.68 -2.02 18.21
C ASN A 94 -14.53 -2.07 16.69
N SER A 95 -14.27 -0.93 16.04
CA SER A 95 -14.21 -0.87 14.58
C SER A 95 -13.19 0.12 14.03
N ALA A 96 -12.59 -0.25 12.90
CA ALA A 96 -11.84 0.68 12.07
C ALA A 96 -12.74 1.81 11.55
N SER A 97 -12.15 2.91 11.09
CA SER A 97 -12.92 3.99 10.46
C SER A 97 -13.67 3.50 9.21
N PRO A 98 -14.67 4.23 8.70
CA PRO A 98 -15.32 3.88 7.45
C PRO A 98 -14.33 3.65 6.29
N LEU A 99 -13.30 4.48 6.16
CA LEU A 99 -12.21 4.29 5.20
C LEU A 99 -11.43 2.99 5.47
N GLY A 100 -11.07 2.72 6.72
CA GLY A 100 -10.37 1.49 7.09
C GLY A 100 -11.18 0.23 6.84
N GLN A 101 -12.51 0.28 7.00
CA GLN A 101 -13.40 -0.84 6.72
C GLN A 101 -13.40 -1.20 5.23
N ILE A 102 -13.46 -0.21 4.34
CA ILE A 102 -13.37 -0.44 2.87
C ILE A 102 -12.06 -1.15 2.53
N LEU A 103 -10.94 -0.66 3.06
CA LEU A 103 -9.63 -1.25 2.79
C LEU A 103 -9.49 -2.64 3.42
N ARG A 104 -10.00 -2.85 4.64
CA ARG A 104 -10.00 -4.14 5.35
C ARG A 104 -10.84 -5.19 4.62
N SER A 105 -11.89 -4.82 3.90
CA SER A 105 -12.65 -5.76 3.05
C SER A 105 -11.84 -6.23 1.84
N ASN A 106 -10.86 -5.45 1.38
CA ASN A 106 -10.02 -5.71 0.21
C ASN A 106 -8.70 -6.45 0.52
N LYS A 107 -8.71 -7.43 1.43
CA LYS A 107 -7.50 -8.06 2.05
C LYS A 107 -6.47 -8.64 1.08
N ARG A 108 -6.90 -9.06 -0.11
CA ARG A 108 -6.04 -9.67 -1.14
C ARG A 108 -5.30 -8.64 -1.98
N LYS A 109 -5.78 -7.39 -2.03
CA LYS A 109 -5.14 -6.29 -2.76
C LYS A 109 -4.02 -5.66 -1.91
N LYS A 110 -3.14 -4.94 -2.59
CA LYS A 110 -2.11 -4.09 -1.98
C LYS A 110 -2.42 -2.64 -2.34
N VAL A 111 -2.60 -1.76 -1.36
CA VAL A 111 -2.99 -0.37 -1.56
C VAL A 111 -1.95 0.56 -0.95
N ALA A 112 -1.38 1.44 -1.77
CA ALA A 112 -0.63 2.61 -1.32
C ALA A 112 -1.59 3.79 -1.33
N LEU A 113 -1.88 4.33 -0.15
CA LEU A 113 -2.87 5.39 0.04
C LEU A 113 -2.17 6.73 0.27
N LYS A 114 -2.49 7.72 -0.55
CA LYS A 114 -2.11 9.11 -0.35
C LYS A 114 -3.36 9.89 0.03
N PHE A 115 -3.31 10.63 1.13
CA PHE A 115 -4.40 11.53 1.48
C PHE A 115 -4.38 12.74 0.54
N GLY A 116 -5.51 13.02 -0.10
CA GLY A 116 -5.74 14.32 -0.72
C GLY A 116 -5.95 15.40 0.33
N THR A 117 -6.16 16.64 -0.12
CA THR A 117 -6.43 17.77 0.77
C THR A 117 -7.65 17.50 1.65
N MET A 118 -7.46 17.55 2.96
CA MET A 118 -8.52 17.39 3.95
C MET A 118 -8.33 18.42 5.06
N ALA A 119 -9.38 19.19 5.34
CA ALA A 119 -9.32 20.24 6.34
C ALA A 119 -9.75 19.74 7.72
N HIS A 120 -9.07 20.20 8.77
CA HIS A 120 -9.51 20.13 10.17
C HIS A 120 -9.75 18.73 10.75
N VAL A 121 -8.95 17.73 10.37
CA VAL A 121 -8.97 16.41 11.04
C VAL A 121 -7.88 16.37 12.10
N THR A 122 -8.29 16.21 13.35
CA THR A 122 -7.37 16.06 14.48
C THR A 122 -7.28 14.62 14.99
N ASN A 123 -8.27 13.78 14.70
CA ASN A 123 -8.37 12.42 15.23
C ASN A 123 -8.52 11.37 14.12
N MET A 124 -7.55 10.47 14.04
CA MET A 124 -7.51 9.28 13.19
C MET A 124 -7.30 8.00 14.01
N SER A 125 -7.71 8.01 15.28
CA SER A 125 -7.65 6.83 16.14
C SER A 125 -8.34 5.65 15.45
N TYR A 126 -7.70 4.48 15.51
CA TYR A 126 -8.18 3.23 14.91
C TYR A 126 -8.45 3.27 13.40
N CYS A 127 -8.05 4.31 12.64
CA CYS A 127 -8.45 4.49 11.24
C CYS A 127 -8.27 3.23 10.39
N PHE A 128 -7.12 2.60 10.45
CA PHE A 128 -6.78 1.41 9.64
C PHE A 128 -6.62 0.14 10.48
N ASN A 129 -7.24 0.06 11.67
CA ASN A 129 -7.08 -1.10 12.55
C ASN A 129 -7.46 -2.42 11.83
N GLY A 130 -6.49 -3.34 11.77
CA GLY A 130 -6.62 -4.65 11.11
C GLY A 130 -6.61 -4.60 9.58
N CYS A 131 -6.19 -3.48 8.97
CA CYS A 131 -6.17 -3.32 7.53
C CYS A 131 -4.94 -4.00 6.90
N THR A 132 -5.10 -5.23 6.40
CA THR A 132 -4.02 -6.04 5.79
C THR A 132 -3.82 -5.82 4.30
N SER A 133 -4.58 -4.90 3.69
CA SER A 133 -4.41 -4.51 2.28
C SER A 133 -3.49 -3.29 2.11
N LEU A 134 -3.33 -2.49 3.16
CA LEU A 134 -2.56 -1.26 3.13
C LEU A 134 -1.06 -1.57 3.19
N VAL A 135 -0.30 -1.04 2.22
CA VAL A 135 1.15 -1.22 2.13
C VAL A 135 1.93 0.07 2.35
N GLN A 136 1.30 1.22 2.12
CA GLN A 136 1.90 2.53 2.30
C GLN A 136 0.81 3.55 2.62
N VAL A 137 1.14 4.53 3.46
CA VAL A 137 0.34 5.74 3.67
C VAL A 137 1.22 6.97 3.53
N SER A 138 0.73 8.01 2.86
CA SER A 138 1.44 9.29 2.70
C SER A 138 0.48 10.48 2.78
N ASP A 139 1.05 11.66 3.01
CA ASP A 139 0.34 12.94 3.08
C ASP A 139 -0.75 13.02 4.17
N ILE A 140 -0.56 12.29 5.27
CA ILE A 140 -1.43 12.42 6.46
C ILE A 140 -1.43 13.90 6.89
N PRO A 141 -2.61 14.54 7.06
CA PRO A 141 -2.65 15.96 7.38
C PRO A 141 -1.92 16.30 8.69
N ASN A 142 -1.09 17.33 8.67
CA ASN A 142 -0.34 17.80 9.86
C ASN A 142 -1.23 18.23 11.04
N SER A 143 -2.54 18.42 10.81
CA SER A 143 -3.50 18.74 11.88
C SER A 143 -3.89 17.53 12.73
N VAL A 144 -3.56 16.30 12.30
CA VAL A 144 -3.86 15.06 13.03
C VAL A 144 -2.94 14.95 14.24
N THR A 145 -3.51 14.94 15.43
CA THR A 145 -2.78 14.85 16.71
C THR A 145 -3.05 13.54 17.45
N ASP A 146 -4.09 12.80 17.08
CA ASP A 146 -4.41 11.49 17.65
C ASP A 146 -4.44 10.41 16.56
N MET A 147 -3.49 9.47 16.64
CA MET A 147 -3.40 8.29 15.79
C MET A 147 -3.42 6.99 16.60
N TYR A 148 -4.03 7.01 17.79
CA TYR A 148 -4.03 5.86 18.68
C TYR A 148 -4.54 4.59 17.97
N SER A 149 -3.73 3.52 17.96
CA SER A 149 -4.04 2.25 17.29
C SER A 149 -4.41 2.36 15.80
N CYS A 150 -4.09 3.48 15.13
CA CYS A 150 -4.46 3.74 13.74
C CYS A 150 -4.01 2.63 12.79
N PHE A 151 -2.79 2.12 12.94
CA PHE A 151 -2.22 1.07 12.09
C PHE A 151 -2.10 -0.30 12.79
N ARG A 152 -2.78 -0.50 13.94
CA ARG A 152 -2.69 -1.75 14.69
C ARG A 152 -3.15 -2.91 13.80
N GLY A 153 -2.30 -3.91 13.58
CA GLY A 153 -2.63 -5.07 12.75
C GLY A 153 -2.55 -4.85 11.24
N CYS A 154 -1.98 -3.74 10.77
CA CYS A 154 -1.64 -3.52 9.36
C CYS A 154 -0.38 -4.31 8.98
N THR A 155 -0.52 -5.62 8.73
CA THR A 155 0.64 -6.53 8.58
C THR A 155 1.44 -6.38 7.30
N LYS A 156 0.92 -5.69 6.28
CA LYS A 156 1.63 -5.43 5.01
C LYS A 156 2.14 -3.99 4.89
N LEU A 157 1.86 -3.15 5.88
CA LEU A 157 2.26 -1.75 5.87
C LEU A 157 3.77 -1.67 6.05
N ASP A 158 4.45 -1.08 5.08
CA ASP A 158 5.89 -0.90 5.13
C ASP A 158 6.23 0.11 6.23
N ALA A 159 6.95 -0.35 7.26
CA ALA A 159 7.37 0.47 8.38
C ALA A 159 8.41 1.54 7.97
N SER A 160 9.00 1.43 6.77
CA SER A 160 9.98 2.38 6.24
C SER A 160 9.36 3.56 5.49
N ALA A 161 8.06 3.54 5.20
CA ALA A 161 7.34 4.72 4.72
C ALA A 161 7.30 5.74 5.86
N GLU A 162 8.12 6.79 5.76
CA GLU A 162 8.28 7.83 6.78
C GLU A 162 6.93 8.31 7.33
N TYR A 163 6.66 8.00 8.60
CA TYR A 163 5.56 8.60 9.34
C TYR A 163 5.98 10.01 9.76
N PRO A 164 5.16 11.06 9.56
CA PRO A 164 5.45 12.36 10.13
C PRO A 164 5.56 12.21 11.66
N LYS A 165 6.67 12.72 12.20
CA LYS A 165 6.91 12.87 13.64
C LYS A 165 5.98 13.93 14.23
#